data_AF-A0A2T2TD96-F1
#
_entry.id   AF-A0A2T2TD96-F1
#
_cell.length_a   1.000
_cell.length_b   1.000
_cell.length_c   1.000
_cell.angle_alpha   90.00
_cell.angle_beta   90.00
_cell.angle_gamma   90.00
#
_symmetry.space_group_name_H-M   'P 1'
#
loop_
_entity.id
_entity.type
_entity.pdbx_description
1 polymer ?
#
loop_
_entity_poly.entity_id
_entity_poly.type
_entity_poly.pdbx_seq_one_letter_code
_entity_poly.pdbx_strand_id
1 'polypeptide(L)' 'MPDDAPPTLGQSVLLWILLSVIFVAAGGMGAGVTALLYESVMGDQFGNTLYAVIFGGVGLVAYRTARSYLGR' A
#
# COMPACT_ATOMS: atom_id res chain seq x y z
N MET A 1 25.23 10.69 16.10
CA MET A 1 24.02 11.47 16.42
C MET A 1 23.91 12.61 15.44
N PRO A 2 22.90 12.55 14.58
CA PRO A 2 21.99 13.67 14.45
C PRO A 2 20.58 13.26 14.91
N ASP A 3 20.01 14.04 15.82
CA ASP A 3 18.60 14.11 16.22
C ASP A 3 17.88 12.80 16.61
N ASP A 4 18.17 12.30 17.82
CA ASP A 4 17.26 11.39 18.55
C ASP A 4 16.02 12.11 19.12
N ALA A 5 15.73 13.32 18.64
CA ALA A 5 14.53 14.06 19.04
C ALA A 5 13.31 13.35 18.44
N PRO A 6 12.29 12.99 19.25
CA PRO A 6 11.10 12.35 18.74
C PRO A 6 10.48 13.21 17.63
N PRO A 7 10.00 12.59 16.53
CA PRO A 7 9.44 13.33 15.42
C PRO A 7 8.34 14.25 15.92
N THR A 8 8.37 15.49 15.44
CA THR A 8 7.33 16.45 15.77
C THR A 8 5.96 15.91 15.32
N LEU A 9 4.88 16.39 15.93
CA LEU A 9 3.51 16.03 15.55
C LEU A 9 3.27 16.20 14.04
N GLY A 10 3.79 17.29 13.45
CA GLY A 10 3.69 17.55 12.01
C GLY A 10 4.41 16.51 11.16
N GLN A 11 5.62 16.10 11.53
CA GLN A 11 6.36 15.04 10.83
C GLN A 11 5.64 13.69 10.93
N SER A 12 5.05 13.38 12.09
CA SER A 12 4.29 12.14 12.29
C SER A 12 3.04 12.08 11.41
N VAL A 13 2.31 13.19 11.27
CA VAL A 13 1.16 13.29 10.37
C VAL A 13 1.59 13.13 8.91
N LEU A 14 2.69 13.77 8.51
CA LEU A 14 3.17 13.70 7.13
C LEU A 14 3.62 12.28 6.76
N LEU A 15 4.33 11.60 7.67
CA LEU A 15 4.66 10.18 7.56
C LEU A 15 3.43 9.29 7.44
N TRP A 16 2.39 9.55 8.27
CA TRP A 16 1.14 8.81 8.20
C TRP A 16 0.43 8.98 6.85
N ILE A 17 0.34 10.21 6.33
CA ILE A 17 -0.24 10.49 5.02
C ILE A 17 0.54 9.75 3.93
N LEU A 18 1.87 9.89 3.92
CA LEU A 18 2.73 9.28 2.91
C LEU A 18 2.59 7.75 2.90
N LEU A 19 2.65 7.12 4.07
CA LEU A 19 2.48 5.67 4.22
C LEU A 19 1.09 5.20 3.79
N SER A 20 0.05 5.99 4.07
CA SER A 20 -1.33 5.69 3.64
C SER A 20 -1.47 5.76 2.13
N VAL A 21 -0.89 6.78 1.49
CA VAL A 21 -0.86 6.91 0.03
C VAL A 21 -0.14 5.72 -0.61
N ILE A 22 1.02 5.32 -0.07
CA ILE A 22 1.78 4.16 -0.56
C ILE A 22 0.94 2.87 -0.44
N PHE A 23 0.28 2.67 0.70
CA PHE A 23 -0.59 1.51 0.91
C PHE A 23 -1.71 1.43 -0.13
N VAL A 24 -2.46 2.53 -0.30
CA VAL A 24 -3.60 2.58 -1.23
C VAL A 24 -3.15 2.46 -2.69
N ALA A 25 -2.07 3.15 -3.08
CA ALA A 25 -1.58 3.13 -4.45
C ALA A 25 -1.05 1.74 -4.84
N ALA A 26 -0.24 1.12 -3.99
CA ALA A 26 0.30 -0.21 -4.26
C ALA A 26 -0.79 -1.28 -4.21
N GLY A 27 -1.66 -1.25 -3.20
CA GLY A 27 -2.80 -2.16 -3.09
C GLY A 27 -3.74 -2.05 -4.29
N GLY A 28 -4.08 -0.81 -4.68
CA GLY A 28 -4.93 -0.52 -5.82
C GLY A 28 -4.33 -0.99 -7.15
N MET A 29 -3.04 -0.73 -7.38
CA MET A 29 -2.34 -1.24 -8.57
C MET A 29 -2.30 -2.77 -8.59
N GLY A 30 -1.94 -3.42 -7.48
CA GLY A 30 -1.86 -4.88 -7.41
C GLY A 30 -3.21 -5.55 -7.68
N ALA A 31 -4.26 -5.09 -6.99
CA ALA A 31 -5.60 -5.64 -7.16
C ALA A 31 -6.19 -5.30 -8.54
N GLY A 32 -6.04 -4.05 -8.99
CA GLY A 32 -6.55 -3.57 -10.28
C GLY A 32 -5.92 -4.29 -11.47
N VAL A 33 -4.58 -4.41 -11.50
CA VAL A 33 -3.89 -5.16 -12.57
C VAL A 33 -4.32 -6.62 -12.57
N THR A 34 -4.43 -7.24 -11.40
CA THR A 34 -4.88 -8.64 -11.31
C THR A 34 -6.32 -8.81 -11.80
N ALA A 35 -7.21 -7.88 -11.46
CA ALA A 35 -8.60 -7.91 -11.90
C ALA A 35 -8.71 -7.79 -13.42
N LEU A 36 -7.99 -6.83 -14.03
CA LEU A 36 -7.96 -6.66 -15.48
C LEU A 36 -7.43 -7.91 -16.20
N LEU A 37 -6.36 -8.51 -15.67
CA LEU A 37 -5.82 -9.76 -16.22
C LEU A 37 -6.83 -10.90 -16.10
N TYR A 38 -7.47 -11.05 -14.94
CA TYR A 38 -8.47 -12.09 -14.75
C TYR A 38 -9.64 -11.94 -15.72
N GLU A 39 -10.21 -10.74 -15.83
CA GLU A 39 -11.30 -10.45 -16.77
C GLU A 39 -10.89 -10.71 -18.21
N SER A 40 -9.66 -10.36 -18.60
CA SER A 40 -9.17 -10.61 -19.96
C SER A 40 -8.99 -12.09 -20.31
N VAL A 41 -8.70 -12.94 -19.32
CA VAL A 41 -8.42 -14.37 -19.53
C VAL A 41 -9.69 -15.21 -19.36
N MET A 42 -10.49 -14.92 -18.33
CA MET A 42 -11.65 -15.72 -17.98
C MET A 42 -12.96 -15.19 -18.58
N GLY A 43 -13.00 -13.92 -19.01
CA GLY A 43 -14.21 -13.29 -19.52
C GLY A 43 -15.31 -13.10 -18.47
N ASP A 44 -14.95 -13.17 -17.19
CA ASP A 44 -15.85 -13.03 -16.04
C ASP A 44 -15.30 -12.01 -15.04
N GLN A 45 -16.20 -11.39 -14.26
CA GLN A 45 -15.86 -10.33 -13.32
C GLN A 45 -14.95 -10.86 -12.21
N PHE A 46 -13.92 -10.09 -11.86
CA PHE A 46 -13.05 -10.45 -10.75
C PHE A 46 -13.78 -10.33 -9.41
N GLY A 47 -13.71 -11.38 -8.59
CA GLY A 47 -14.44 -11.43 -7.32
C GLY A 47 -13.99 -10.36 -6.31
N ASN A 48 -14.94 -9.60 -5.76
CA ASN A 48 -14.68 -8.53 -4.78
C ASN A 48 -13.87 -8.99 -3.56
N THR A 49 -14.09 -10.22 -3.08
CA THR A 49 -13.32 -10.77 -1.96
C THR A 49 -11.85 -10.94 -2.30
N LEU A 50 -11.54 -11.49 -3.48
CA LEU A 50 -10.15 -11.64 -3.94
C LEU A 50 -9.52 -10.28 -4.20
N TYR A 51 -10.27 -9.34 -4.76
CA TYR A 51 -9.82 -7.96 -4.93
C TYR A 51 -9.40 -7.34 -3.60
N ALA A 52 -10.24 -7.42 -2.57
CA ALA A 52 -9.93 -6.89 -1.25
C ALA A 52 -8.71 -7.57 -0.60
N VAL A 53 -8.56 -8.89 -0.76
CA VAL A 53 -7.41 -9.64 -0.24
C VAL A 53 -6.11 -9.21 -0.92
N ILE A 54 -6.09 -9.10 -2.25
CA ILE A 54 -4.91 -8.66 -2.99
C ILE A 54 -4.60 -7.20 -2.67
N PHE A 55 -5.62 -6.34 -2.62
CA PHE A 55 -5.47 -4.94 -2.27
C PHE A 55 -4.80 -4.78 -0.89
N GLY A 56 -5.35 -5.45 0.12
CA GLY A 56 -4.81 -5.42 1.48
C GLY A 56 -3.42 -6.03 1.57
N GLY A 57 -3.19 -7.18 0.91
CA GLY A 57 -1.91 -7.88 0.95
C GLY A 57 -0.78 -7.08 0.30
N VAL A 58 -0.98 -6.63 -0.94
CA VAL A 58 0.01 -5.83 -1.68
C VAL A 58 0.24 -4.49 -0.99
N GLY A 59 -0.82 -3.82 -0.56
CA GLY A 59 -0.73 -2.57 0.19
C GLY A 59 0.06 -2.72 1.49
N LEU A 60 -0.18 -3.80 2.26
CA LEU A 60 0.51 -4.06 3.52
C LEU A 60 2.01 -4.33 3.32
N VAL A 61 2.37 -5.09 2.28
CA VAL A 61 3.78 -5.32 1.93
C VAL A 61 4.45 -4.01 1.56
N ALA A 62 3.84 -3.20 0.70
CA ALA A 62 4.36 -1.90 0.30
C ALA A 62 4.52 -0.94 1.49
N TYR A 63 3.52 -0.89 2.38
CA TYR A 63 3.57 -0.11 3.62
C TYR A 63 4.76 -0.53 4.50
N ARG A 64 4.94 -1.83 4.75
CA ARG A 64 6.03 -2.35 5.60
C ARG A 64 7.39 -2.04 4.99
N THR A 65 7.52 -2.24 3.68
CA THR A 65 8.73 -1.92 2.93
C THR A 65 9.05 -0.43 3.02
N ALA A 66 8.10 0.45 2.70
CA ALA A 66 8.29 1.90 2.79
C ALA A 66 8.65 2.36 4.21
N ARG A 67 7.96 1.84 5.23
CA ARG A 67 8.28 2.12 6.63
C ARG A 67 9.70 1.70 7.00
N SER A 68 10.20 0.59 6.47
CA SER A 68 11.58 0.14 6.71
C SER A 68 12.63 1.03 6.03
N TYR A 69 12.29 1.70 4.93
CA TYR A 69 13.17 2.66 4.26
C TYR A 69 13.15 4.03 4.92
N LEU A 70 11.99 4.47 5.41
CA LEU A 70 11.80 5.79 6.05
C LEU A 70 12.23 5.82 7.52
N GLY A 71 12.34 4.65 8.17
CA GLY A 71 12.81 4.50 9.54
C GLY A 71 14.33 4.25 9.66
N ARG A 72 15.07 4.35 8.56
CA ARG A 72 16.54 4.38 8.52
C ARG A 72 17.02 5.81 8.34
#